data_AF-A0A4Y2HXL4-F1
#
_entry.id   AF-A0A4Y2HXL4-F1
#
_cell.length_a   1.000
_cell.length_b   1.000
_cell.length_c   1.000
_cell.angle_alpha   90.00
_cell.angle_beta   90.00
_cell.angle_gamma   90.00
#
_symmetry.space_group_name_H-M   'P 1'
#
loop_
_entity.id
_entity.type
_entity.pdbx_description
1 polymer ?
#
loop_
_entity_poly.entity_id
_entity_poly.type
_entity_poly.pdbx_seq_one_letter_code
_entity_poly.pdbx_strand_id
1 'polypeptide(L)'
;MEERSKREEHEDEERKRKDEMELELQKICLGAEGRFSNSVANQNVNSTQIKSKLELHHWMQKYNSDGNDISLYLIMFERLSKQAEILENTWVANLLGLLPYDVVQLIAREPDEIANDYNEVKKILLKRYKLRPVNKLTVS
;
A
#
# COMPACT_ATOMS: atom_id res chain seq x y z
N MET A 1 -20.82 -51.37 -10.85
CA MET A 1 -21.60 -50.16 -11.25
C MET A 1 -21.90 -49.25 -10.07
N GLU A 2 -22.09 -49.80 -8.86
CA GLU A 2 -22.50 -49.07 -7.65
C GLU A 2 -21.38 -48.22 -7.00
N GLU A 3 -20.11 -48.63 -7.09
CA GLU A 3 -18.93 -47.88 -6.60
C GLU A 3 -18.69 -46.56 -7.34
N ARG A 4 -19.05 -46.48 -8.63
CA ARG A 4 -18.89 -45.25 -9.43
C ARG A 4 -19.92 -44.19 -9.04
N SER A 5 -21.13 -44.65 -8.70
CA SER A 5 -22.25 -43.80 -8.29
C SER A 5 -21.97 -43.08 -6.97
N LYS A 6 -21.35 -43.76 -5.99
CA LYS A 6 -21.01 -43.16 -4.69
C LYS A 6 -19.90 -42.10 -4.77
N ARG A 7 -18.97 -42.24 -5.72
CA ARG A 7 -17.89 -41.27 -5.92
C ARG A 7 -18.40 -39.97 -6.54
N GLU A 8 -19.31 -40.10 -7.51
CA GLU A 8 -19.94 -38.96 -8.20
C GLU A 8 -20.83 -38.15 -7.24
N GLU A 9 -21.57 -38.85 -6.36
CA GLU A 9 -22.39 -38.23 -5.31
C GLU A 9 -21.54 -37.46 -4.29
N HIS A 10 -20.40 -38.00 -3.86
CA HIS A 10 -19.47 -37.31 -2.96
C HIS A 10 -18.81 -36.09 -3.63
N GLU A 11 -18.51 -36.17 -4.93
CA GLU A 11 -17.95 -35.04 -5.68
C GLU A 11 -18.97 -33.90 -5.86
N ASP A 12 -20.25 -34.22 -6.01
CA ASP A 12 -21.32 -33.23 -6.09
C ASP A 12 -21.67 -32.64 -4.71
N GLU A 13 -21.60 -33.43 -3.65
CA GLU A 13 -21.70 -32.91 -2.26
C GLU A 13 -20.55 -31.94 -1.93
N GLU A 14 -19.32 -32.27 -2.32
CA GLU A 14 -18.16 -31.38 -2.16
C GLU A 14 -18.30 -30.09 -2.95
N ARG A 15 -18.80 -30.19 -4.19
CA ARG A 15 -19.04 -29.01 -5.04
C ARG A 15 -20.13 -28.12 -4.43
N LYS A 16 -21.21 -28.73 -3.94
CA LYS A 16 -22.29 -28.02 -3.27
C LYS A 16 -21.83 -27.36 -1.97
N ARG A 17 -21.00 -28.02 -1.15
CA ARG A 17 -20.40 -27.41 0.05
C ARG A 17 -19.52 -26.20 -0.28
N LYS A 18 -18.78 -26.29 -1.39
CA LYS A 18 -17.91 -25.20 -1.84
C LYS A 18 -18.72 -24.01 -2.37
N ASP A 19 -19.76 -24.26 -3.14
CA ASP A 19 -20.66 -23.22 -3.64
C ASP A 19 -21.44 -22.54 -2.49
N GLU A 20 -21.84 -23.31 -1.48
CA GLU A 20 -22.52 -22.80 -0.29
C GLU A 20 -21.59 -21.93 0.57
N MET A 21 -20.33 -22.34 0.73
CA MET A 21 -19.29 -21.54 1.37
C MET A 21 -18.98 -20.26 0.59
N GLU A 22 -18.95 -20.31 -0.74
CA GLU A 22 -18.75 -19.14 -1.59
C GLU A 22 -19.93 -18.16 -1.49
N LEU A 23 -21.16 -18.66 -1.40
CA LEU A 23 -22.36 -17.85 -1.18
C LEU A 23 -22.35 -17.18 0.20
N GLU A 24 -21.93 -17.89 1.25
CA GLU A 24 -21.77 -17.30 2.58
C GLU A 24 -20.68 -16.22 2.61
N LEU A 25 -19.55 -16.46 1.96
CA LEU A 25 -18.49 -15.47 1.81
C LEU A 25 -18.99 -14.24 1.06
N GLN A 26 -19.75 -14.41 -0.02
CA GLN A 26 -20.33 -13.31 -0.80
C GLN A 26 -21.34 -12.52 0.03
N LYS A 27 -22.18 -13.19 0.84
CA LYS A 27 -23.10 -12.54 1.80
C LYS A 27 -22.36 -11.78 2.90
N ILE A 28 -21.23 -12.28 3.39
CA ILE A 28 -20.40 -11.57 4.39
C ILE A 28 -19.73 -10.36 3.75
N CYS A 29 -19.23 -10.46 2.51
CA CYS A 29 -18.71 -9.33 1.75
C CYS A 29 -19.78 -8.25 1.55
N LEU A 30 -20.97 -8.63 1.08
CA LEU A 30 -22.10 -7.70 0.88
C LEU A 30 -22.69 -7.16 2.20
N GLY A 31 -22.70 -7.98 3.26
CA GLY A 31 -23.13 -7.58 4.61
C GLY A 31 -22.16 -6.60 5.26
N ALA A 32 -20.85 -6.75 5.01
CA ALA A 32 -19.82 -5.78 5.38
C ALA A 32 -19.90 -4.50 4.52
N GLU A 33 -20.36 -4.61 3.27
CA GLU A 33 -20.65 -3.48 2.38
C GLU A 33 -21.98 -2.75 2.70
N GLY A 34 -22.81 -3.29 3.60
CA GLY A 34 -24.01 -2.65 4.13
C GLY A 34 -23.76 -1.35 4.93
N ARG A 35 -22.49 -0.92 5.04
CA ARG A 35 -22.10 0.40 5.54
C ARG A 35 -21.50 1.34 4.48
N PHE A 36 -21.44 0.89 3.23
CA PHE A 36 -20.85 1.66 2.13
C PHE A 36 -21.70 1.58 0.86
N SER A 37 -22.90 2.18 0.91
CA SER A 37 -23.32 3.14 -0.12
C SER A 37 -24.75 3.59 0.12
N ASN A 38 -24.89 4.89 0.42
CA ASN A 38 -25.69 5.85 -0.34
C ASN A 38 -25.87 7.12 0.50
N SER A 39 -24.94 8.05 0.38
CA SER A 39 -25.25 9.47 0.59
C SER A 39 -24.82 10.25 -0.64
N VAL A 40 -25.73 10.26 -1.62
CA VAL A 40 -25.73 11.24 -2.69
C VAL A 40 -26.25 12.54 -2.07
N ALA A 41 -25.32 13.33 -1.55
CA ALA A 41 -25.31 14.79 -1.48
C ALA A 41 -24.17 15.20 -0.54
N ASN A 42 -23.11 15.82 -1.07
CA ASN A 42 -21.99 16.46 -0.33
C ASN A 42 -20.76 15.61 0.08
N GLN A 43 -20.27 14.67 -0.75
CA GLN A 43 -19.06 13.87 -0.46
C GLN A 43 -18.04 13.75 -1.63
N ASN A 44 -18.05 14.68 -2.59
CA ASN A 44 -17.21 14.65 -3.80
C ASN A 44 -15.68 14.72 -3.55
N VAL A 45 -15.22 14.91 -2.32
CA VAL A 45 -13.78 15.05 -2.00
C VAL A 45 -13.18 13.75 -1.42
N ASN A 46 -13.99 12.88 -0.82
CA ASN A 46 -13.46 11.75 -0.04
C ASN A 46 -13.34 10.44 -0.84
N SER A 47 -14.18 10.22 -1.85
CA SER A 47 -14.18 8.97 -2.64
C SER A 47 -12.96 8.88 -3.57
N THR A 48 -12.60 9.99 -4.21
CA THR A 48 -11.39 10.12 -5.02
C THR A 48 -10.14 9.94 -4.16
N GLN A 49 -10.14 10.48 -2.94
CA GLN A 49 -9.01 10.41 -2.01
C GLN A 49 -8.79 9.00 -1.42
N ILE A 50 -9.87 8.24 -1.17
CA ILE A 50 -9.77 6.85 -0.69
C ILE A 50 -9.30 5.93 -1.83
N LYS A 51 -9.77 6.13 -3.06
CA LYS A 51 -9.23 5.42 -4.24
C LYS A 51 -7.76 5.76 -4.49
N SER A 52 -7.37 7.03 -4.46
CA SER A 52 -5.99 7.44 -4.70
C SER A 52 -4.99 6.95 -3.64
N LYS A 53 -5.41 6.88 -2.37
CA LYS A 53 -4.58 6.37 -1.27
C LYS A 53 -4.31 4.86 -1.35
N LEU A 54 -5.32 4.08 -1.75
CA LEU A 54 -5.17 2.64 -1.98
C LEU A 54 -4.35 2.35 -3.24
N GLU A 55 -4.48 3.20 -4.26
CA GLU A 55 -3.68 3.11 -5.47
C GLU A 55 -2.19 3.33 -5.20
N LEU A 56 -1.78 4.39 -4.49
CA LEU A 56 -0.35 4.66 -4.26
C LEU A 56 0.40 3.48 -3.63
N HIS A 57 -0.19 2.83 -2.63
CA HIS A 57 0.40 1.66 -1.97
C HIS A 57 0.37 0.39 -2.82
N HIS A 58 -0.55 0.29 -3.79
CA HIS A 58 -0.60 -0.81 -4.75
C HIS A 58 0.43 -0.61 -5.88
N TRP A 59 0.62 0.63 -6.34
CA TRP A 59 1.52 0.97 -7.45
C TRP A 59 2.98 1.14 -7.02
N MET A 60 3.23 1.59 -5.80
CA MET A 60 4.60 1.68 -5.27
C MET A 60 4.96 0.51 -4.39
N GLN A 61 6.00 -0.19 -4.82
CA GLN A 61 6.70 -1.13 -3.98
C GLN A 61 7.38 -0.39 -2.81
N LYS A 62 7.48 -1.08 -1.66
CA LYS A 62 8.26 -0.59 -0.52
C LYS A 62 9.69 -0.32 -0.96
N TYR A 63 10.26 0.79 -0.48
CA TYR A 63 11.64 1.13 -0.82
C TYR A 63 12.60 0.07 -0.26
N ASN A 64 13.44 -0.47 -1.15
CA ASN A 64 14.57 -1.31 -0.78
C ASN A 64 15.86 -0.51 -0.94
N SER A 65 16.72 -0.49 0.08
CA SER A 65 17.99 0.25 0.08
C SER A 65 19.10 -0.47 -0.70
N ASP A 66 18.87 -1.70 -1.16
CA ASP A 66 19.81 -2.54 -1.90
C ASP A 66 19.90 -2.16 -3.39
N GLY A 67 20.36 -0.93 -3.65
CA GLY A 67 20.70 -0.46 -5.01
C GLY A 67 19.69 0.49 -5.66
N ASN A 68 18.51 0.72 -5.07
CA ASN A 68 17.58 1.73 -5.58
C ASN A 68 17.98 3.14 -5.15
N ASP A 69 18.15 4.03 -6.13
CA ASP A 69 18.38 5.46 -5.87
C ASP A 69 17.15 6.08 -5.19
N ILE A 70 17.32 6.50 -3.93
CA ILE A 70 16.26 7.17 -3.17
C ILE A 70 15.76 8.42 -3.90
N SER A 71 16.62 9.08 -4.70
CA SER A 71 16.26 10.26 -5.46
C SER A 71 15.23 9.93 -6.52
N LEU A 72 15.42 8.81 -7.23
CA LEU A 72 14.47 8.30 -8.22
C LEU A 72 13.16 7.87 -7.56
N TYR A 73 13.25 7.20 -6.40
CA TYR A 73 12.08 6.79 -5.62
C TYR A 73 11.21 7.99 -5.21
N LEU A 74 11.83 9.06 -4.71
CA LEU A 74 11.14 10.29 -4.32
C LEU A 74 10.49 10.98 -5.53
N ILE A 75 11.16 11.02 -6.68
CA ILE A 75 10.58 11.56 -7.93
C ILE A 75 9.35 10.75 -8.37
N MET A 76 9.41 9.42 -8.27
CA MET A 76 8.25 8.57 -8.59
C MET A 76 7.09 8.80 -7.63
N PHE A 77 7.36 8.89 -6.32
CA PHE A 77 6.35 9.24 -5.32
C PHE A 77 5.69 10.59 -5.63
N GLU A 78 6.46 11.65 -5.93
CA GLU A 78 5.89 12.97 -6.26
C GLU A 78 4.98 12.92 -7.48
N ARG A 79 5.37 12.19 -8.53
CA ARG A 79 4.56 12.05 -9.75
C ARG A 79 3.26 11.33 -9.47
N LEU A 80 3.31 10.21 -8.75
CA LEU A 80 2.14 9.42 -8.40
C LEU A 80 1.22 10.17 -7.43
N SER A 81 1.78 10.84 -6.42
CA SER A 81 1.01 11.67 -5.49
C SER A 81 0.27 12.81 -6.19
N LYS A 82 0.91 13.44 -7.18
CA LYS A 82 0.26 14.46 -8.03
C LYS A 82 -0.81 13.87 -8.94
N GLN A 83 -0.52 12.74 -9.58
CA GLN A 83 -1.47 12.04 -10.46
C GLN A 83 -2.70 11.56 -9.70
N ALA A 84 -2.52 11.17 -8.44
CA ALA A 84 -3.57 10.70 -7.57
C ALA A 84 -4.21 11.85 -6.73
N GLU A 85 -3.87 13.11 -7.04
CA GLU A 85 -4.38 14.34 -6.40
C GLU A 85 -4.31 14.31 -4.87
N ILE A 86 -3.24 13.74 -4.32
CA ILE A 86 -3.06 13.61 -2.88
C ILE A 86 -2.62 14.95 -2.30
N LEU A 87 -3.26 15.36 -1.22
CA LEU A 87 -2.94 16.60 -0.52
C LEU A 87 -1.52 16.55 0.05
N GLU A 88 -0.73 17.61 -0.19
CA GLU A 88 0.68 17.70 0.22
C GLU A 88 0.90 17.51 1.72
N ASN A 89 -0.05 17.95 2.56
CA ASN A 89 -0.02 17.75 4.01
C ASN A 89 -0.09 16.28 4.45
N THR A 90 -0.49 15.37 3.55
CA THR A 90 -0.51 13.93 3.80
C THR A 90 0.65 13.20 3.15
N TRP A 91 1.50 13.88 2.37
CA TRP A 91 2.58 13.22 1.62
C TRP A 91 3.58 12.54 2.54
N VAL A 92 3.99 13.20 3.63
CA VAL A 92 4.90 12.60 4.62
C VAL A 92 4.30 11.32 5.19
N ALA A 93 3.04 11.34 5.63
CA ALA A 93 2.40 10.16 6.22
C ALA A 93 2.33 8.99 5.24
N ASN A 94 2.02 9.25 3.96
CA ASN A 94 2.02 8.23 2.91
C ASN A 94 3.45 7.71 2.64
N LEU A 95 4.44 8.61 2.59
CA LEU A 95 5.84 8.27 2.39
C LEU A 95 6.37 7.37 3.53
N LEU A 96 6.06 7.69 4.79
CA LEU A 96 6.46 6.87 5.95
C LEU A 96 5.91 5.44 5.88
N GLY A 97 4.70 5.25 5.33
CA GLY A 97 4.11 3.92 5.13
C GLY A 97 4.81 3.08 4.04
N LEU A 98 5.65 3.71 3.22
CA LEU A 98 6.34 3.09 2.09
C LEU A 98 7.84 2.90 2.32
N LEU A 99 8.41 3.63 3.29
CA LEU A 99 9.81 3.56 3.66
C LEU A 99 10.09 2.42 4.65
N PRO A 100 11.31 1.84 4.62
CA PRO A 100 11.73 0.89 5.62
C PRO A 100 11.93 1.56 6.98
N TYR A 101 11.86 0.76 8.04
CA TYR A 101 11.79 1.23 9.42
C TYR A 101 13.00 2.08 9.85
N ASP A 102 14.21 1.73 9.39
CA ASP A 102 15.45 2.47 9.65
C ASP A 102 15.39 3.91 9.13
N VAL A 103 14.72 4.12 8.00
CA VAL A 103 14.51 5.44 7.41
C VAL A 103 13.43 6.22 8.14
N VAL A 104 12.35 5.57 8.51
CA VAL A 104 11.28 6.18 9.32
C VAL A 104 11.84 6.69 10.65
N GLN A 105 12.70 5.91 11.31
CA GLN A 105 13.39 6.33 12.53
C GLN A 105 14.27 7.57 12.32
N LEU A 106 14.92 7.73 11.17
CA LEU A 106 15.72 8.91 10.89
C LEU A 106 14.87 10.18 10.87
N ILE A 107 13.69 10.10 10.26
CA ILE A 107 12.75 11.22 10.19
C ILE A 107 12.14 11.51 11.57
N ALA A 108 11.79 10.47 12.32
CA ALA A 108 11.18 10.60 13.65
C ALA A 108 12.12 11.20 14.73
N ARG A 109 13.42 11.34 14.43
CA ARG A 109 14.40 12.00 15.32
C ARG A 109 14.47 13.51 15.12
N GLU A 110 13.90 14.01 14.03
CA GLU A 110 13.83 15.44 13.73
C GLU A 110 12.57 16.05 14.40
N PRO A 111 12.58 17.36 14.70
CA PRO A 111 11.41 18.03 15.27
C PRO A 111 10.22 17.99 14.30
N ASP A 112 8.99 18.07 14.83
CA ASP A 112 7.75 17.96 14.06
C ASP A 112 7.67 18.95 12.87
N GLU A 113 8.23 20.14 13.03
CA GLU A 113 8.31 21.16 11.97
C GLU A 113 9.08 20.65 10.74
N ILE A 114 10.12 19.85 10.96
CA ILE A 114 10.97 19.25 9.92
C ILE A 114 10.38 17.91 9.47
N ALA A 115 9.95 17.09 10.42
CA ALA A 115 9.43 15.75 10.15
C ALA A 115 8.12 15.77 9.36
N ASN A 116 7.30 16.82 9.50
CA ASN A 116 6.04 16.98 8.75
C ASN A 116 6.18 17.78 7.45
N ASP A 117 7.33 18.41 7.18
CA ASP A 117 7.60 19.07 5.90
C ASP A 117 8.26 18.09 4.92
N TYR A 118 7.54 17.78 3.84
CA TYR A 118 8.04 16.90 2.79
C TYR A 118 9.37 17.37 2.18
N ASN A 119 9.57 18.68 2.00
CA ASN A 119 10.80 19.21 1.41
C ASN A 119 12.00 19.01 2.33
N GLU A 120 11.81 19.15 3.63
CA GLU A 120 12.86 18.90 4.62
C GLU A 120 13.17 17.40 4.73
N VAL A 121 12.13 16.56 4.81
CA VAL A 121 12.28 15.10 4.76
C VAL A 121 13.05 14.67 3.50
N LYS A 122 12.68 15.21 2.33
CA LYS A 122 13.37 14.96 1.06
C LYS A 122 14.86 15.33 1.15
N LYS A 123 15.22 16.49 1.71
CA LYS A 123 16.63 16.89 1.91
C LYS A 123 17.38 15.91 2.80
N ILE A 124 16.78 15.47 3.91
CA ILE A 124 17.39 14.50 4.84
C ILE A 124 17.67 13.18 4.13
N LEU A 125 16.69 12.64 3.41
CA LEU A 125 16.80 11.39 2.66
C LEU A 125 17.89 11.48 1.59
N LEU A 126 17.87 12.54 0.78
CA LEU A 126 18.89 12.77 -0.24
C LEU A 126 20.28 12.90 0.37
N LYS A 127 20.44 13.64 1.48
CA LYS A 127 21.73 13.80 2.16
C LYS A 127 22.24 12.45 2.69
N ARG A 128 21.40 11.67 3.36
CA ARG A 128 21.82 10.38 3.96
C ARG A 128 22.23 9.33 2.93
N TYR A 129 21.51 9.27 1.81
CA TYR A 129 21.73 8.25 0.79
C TYR A 129 22.71 8.67 -0.30
N LYS A 130 22.86 9.97 -0.61
CA LYS A 130 23.98 10.46 -1.45
C LYS A 130 25.35 10.29 -0.78
N LEU A 131 25.37 10.24 0.56
CA LEU A 131 26.60 10.11 1.36
C LEU A 131 26.99 8.66 1.65
N ARG A 132 26.34 7.64 1.08
CA ARG A 132 26.86 6.27 1.14
C ARG A 132 27.74 6.01 -0.09
N PRO A 133 29.08 6.14 0.01
CA PRO A 133 29.92 5.49 -0.97
C PRO A 133 29.62 4.00 -0.87
N VAL A 134 29.39 3.36 -2.01
CA VAL A 134 29.41 1.89 -2.10
C VAL A 134 30.82 1.49 -1.68
N ASN A 135 31.01 1.24 -0.39
CA ASN A 135 32.18 0.55 0.10
C ASN A 135 32.01 -0.90 -0.35
N LYS A 136 32.37 -1.14 -1.62
CA LYS A 136 32.97 -2.41 -2.01
C LYS A 136 34.10 -2.64 -1.02
N LEU A 137 34.04 -3.71 -0.24
CA LEU A 137 35.16 -4.52 0.22
C LEU A 137 34.68 -5.38 1.40
N THR A 138 34.40 -6.65 1.11
CA THR A 138 35.10 -7.75 1.77
C THR A 138 35.18 -8.89 0.77
N VAL A 139 36.29 -8.91 0.03
CA VAL A 139 36.86 -10.17 -0.45
C VAL A 139 37.47 -10.85 0.77
N SER A 140 37.09 -12.09 1.03
CA SER A 140 37.87 -13.06 1.82
C SER A 140 37.59 -14.44 1.27
#